data_AF-A0AAW6DHN7-F1
#
_entry.id   AF-A0AAW6DHN7-F1
#
_cell.length_a   1.000
_cell.length_b   1.000
_cell.length_c   1.000
_cell.angle_alpha   90.00
_cell.angle_beta   90.00
_cell.angle_gamma   90.00
#
_symmetry.space_group_name_H-M   'P 1'
#
loop_
_entity.id
_entity.type
_entity.pdbx_description
1 polymer ?
#
loop_
_entity_poly.entity_id
_entity_poly.type
_entity_poly.pdbx_seq_one_letter_code
_entity_poly.pdbx_strand_id
1 'polypeptide(L)'
;MERYDARKETFEEIEIFDTLALFSSGRIQRESVPKGFCCYEVRHDDECMGIPCEISSHVLVNFWGTVISKVSLINNGEDRRYIGTDDWGYTGNIGIQLESWSENNL
;
A
#
# COMPACT_ATOMS: atom_id res chain seq x y z
N MET A 1 -11.18 -14.31 -3.27
CA MET A 1 -10.32 -13.76 -2.20
C MET A 1 -11.14 -12.70 -1.48
N GLU A 2 -11.15 -12.71 -0.15
CA GLU A 2 -11.89 -11.73 0.64
C GLU A 2 -11.26 -10.34 0.48
N ARG A 3 -12.08 -9.28 0.51
CA ARG A 3 -11.61 -7.89 0.53
C ARG A 3 -12.11 -7.19 1.80
N TYR A 4 -11.21 -6.49 2.48
CA TYR A 4 -11.48 -5.81 3.75
C TYR A 4 -11.93 -4.36 3.55
N ASP A 5 -12.76 -3.89 4.47
CA ASP A 5 -13.20 -2.50 4.55
C ASP A 5 -12.06 -1.65 5.15
N ALA A 6 -11.55 -0.68 4.39
CA ALA A 6 -10.44 0.18 4.79
C ALA A 6 -10.69 0.94 6.11
N ARG A 7 -11.96 1.16 6.47
CA ARG A 7 -12.35 1.90 7.68
C ARG A 7 -12.39 1.02 8.93
N LYS A 8 -12.25 -0.28 8.77
CA LYS A 8 -12.26 -1.27 9.87
C LYS A 8 -10.90 -1.94 10.04
N GLU A 9 -10.08 -1.90 8.99
CA GLU A 9 -8.76 -2.47 8.98
C GLU A 9 -7.77 -1.63 9.80
N THR A 10 -6.76 -2.29 10.37
CA THR A 10 -5.59 -1.63 10.92
C THR A 10 -4.41 -1.81 9.99
N PHE A 11 -3.60 -0.77 9.87
CA PHE A 11 -2.47 -0.72 8.96
C PHE A 11 -1.16 -0.62 9.72
N GLU A 12 -0.09 -1.00 9.03
CA GLU A 12 1.30 -0.72 9.39
C GLU A 12 1.77 0.50 8.58
N GLU A 13 2.55 1.39 9.19
CA GLU A 13 3.16 2.50 8.43
C GLU A 13 4.49 2.05 7.84
N ILE A 14 4.62 2.31 6.55
CA ILE A 14 5.81 2.03 5.75
C ILE A 14 6.32 3.34 5.16
N GLU A 15 7.58 3.31 4.74
CA GLU A 15 8.14 4.26 3.80
C GLU A 15 8.32 3.55 2.47
N ILE A 16 7.75 4.12 1.41
CA ILE A 16 7.88 3.62 0.04
C ILE A 16 8.22 4.77 -0.91
N PHE A 17 9.28 4.63 -1.71
CA PHE A 17 9.75 5.72 -2.59
C PHE A 17 9.94 7.05 -1.84
N ASP A 18 10.63 7.02 -0.69
CA ASP A 18 10.82 8.16 0.22
C ASP A 18 9.51 8.82 0.69
N THR A 19 8.39 8.08 0.68
CA THR A 19 7.05 8.57 1.01
C THR A 19 6.38 7.69 2.06
N LEU A 20 5.88 8.29 3.14
CA LEU A 20 5.08 7.55 4.13
C LEU A 20 3.76 7.06 3.52
N ALA A 21 3.44 5.80 3.79
CA ALA A 21 2.22 5.15 3.35
C ALA A 21 1.75 4.11 4.38
N LEU A 22 0.53 3.64 4.21
CA LEU A 22 -0.06 2.59 5.03
C LEU A 22 -0.09 1.27 4.26
N PHE A 23 0.26 0.19 4.94
CA PHE A 23 0.30 -1.17 4.41
C PHE A 23 -0.66 -2.09 5.17
N SER A 24 -1.31 -2.98 4.44
CA SER A 24 -2.04 -4.14 4.99
C SER A 24 -1.74 -5.36 4.12
N SER A 25 -1.54 -6.52 4.74
CA SER A 25 -1.42 -7.80 4.02
C SER A 25 -2.75 -8.24 3.38
N GLY A 26 -3.86 -7.64 3.79
CA GLY A 26 -5.18 -7.86 3.22
C GLY A 26 -5.38 -7.10 1.91
N ARG A 27 -6.29 -7.61 1.08
CA ARG A 27 -6.78 -6.88 -0.09
C ARG A 27 -7.89 -5.94 0.34
N ILE A 28 -7.77 -4.65 0.04
CA ILE A 28 -8.76 -3.66 0.47
C ILE A 28 -9.84 -3.43 -0.61
N GLN A 29 -11.07 -3.14 -0.17
CA GLN A 29 -12.17 -2.66 -1.03
C GLN A 29 -11.87 -1.21 -1.44
N ARG A 30 -11.62 -0.97 -2.72
CA ARG A 30 -11.22 0.37 -3.21
C ARG A 30 -12.27 1.43 -2.91
N GLU A 31 -13.54 1.05 -2.89
CA GLU A 31 -14.69 1.90 -2.64
C GLU A 31 -14.81 2.33 -1.16
N SER A 32 -14.16 1.59 -0.26
CA SER A 32 -14.11 1.93 1.17
C SER A 32 -13.00 2.92 1.52
N VAL A 33 -12.01 3.09 0.64
CA VAL A 33 -10.90 4.03 0.84
C VAL A 33 -11.44 5.47 0.75
N PRO A 34 -11.18 6.34 1.76
CA PRO A 34 -11.62 7.71 1.74
C PRO A 34 -11.07 8.50 0.55
N LYS A 35 -11.81 9.54 0.14
CA LYS A 35 -11.36 10.46 -0.91
C LYS A 35 -10.06 11.15 -0.49
N GLY A 36 -9.19 11.40 -1.48
CA GLY A 36 -7.87 12.01 -1.24
C GLY A 36 -6.76 11.00 -0.99
N PHE A 37 -7.08 9.71 -0.91
CA PHE A 37 -6.08 8.65 -0.86
C PHE A 37 -5.98 7.90 -2.19
N CYS A 38 -4.76 7.46 -2.50
CA CYS A 38 -4.45 6.52 -3.55
C CYS A 38 -4.33 5.11 -2.95
N CYS A 39 -4.79 4.10 -3.69
CA CYS A 39 -4.78 2.70 -3.25
C CYS A 39 -4.15 1.80 -4.34
N TYR A 40 -3.13 1.06 -3.94
CA TYR A 40 -2.32 0.20 -4.79
C TYR A 40 -2.25 -1.20 -4.21
N GLU A 41 -2.09 -2.18 -5.08
CA GLU A 41 -1.79 -3.56 -4.69
C GLU A 41 -0.29 -3.80 -4.91
N VAL A 42 0.33 -4.51 -3.99
CA VAL A 42 1.76 -4.83 -4.03
C VAL A 42 1.93 -6.27 -4.48
N ARG A 43 2.90 -6.48 -5.36
CA ARG A 43 3.34 -7.80 -5.82
C ARG A 43 4.65 -8.17 -5.13
N HIS A 44 4.76 -9.41 -4.67
CA HIS A 44 6.03 -9.99 -4.24
C HIS A 44 6.78 -10.66 -5.41
N ASP A 45 8.06 -10.96 -5.17
CA ASP A 45 8.95 -11.66 -6.09
C ASP A 45 8.41 -13.04 -6.51
N ASP A 46 8.85 -13.51 -7.68
CA ASP A 46 8.39 -14.78 -8.25
C ASP A 46 9.00 -16.02 -7.59
N GLU A 47 10.06 -15.84 -6.79
CA GLU A 47 10.72 -16.91 -6.02
C GLU A 47 10.11 -17.08 -4.62
N CYS A 48 9.07 -16.33 -4.29
CA CYS A 48 8.38 -16.34 -2.99
C CYS A 48 9.32 -16.05 -1.80
N MET A 49 10.36 -15.25 -2.02
CA MET A 49 11.30 -14.80 -0.98
C MET A 49 10.69 -13.73 -0.06
N GLY A 50 9.49 -13.23 -0.38
CA GLY A 50 8.77 -12.25 0.42
C GLY A 50 9.27 -10.83 0.21
N ILE A 51 9.79 -10.54 -0.99
CA ILE A 51 10.35 -9.23 -1.33
C ILE A 51 9.33 -8.46 -2.16
N PRO A 52 8.89 -7.25 -1.75
CA PRO A 52 8.11 -6.38 -2.62
C PRO A 52 8.87 -6.04 -3.89
N CYS A 53 8.21 -6.11 -5.04
CA CYS A 53 8.84 -5.78 -6.31
C CYS A 53 8.07 -4.76 -7.15
N GLU A 54 6.75 -4.63 -6.96
CA GLU A 54 5.92 -3.79 -7.82
C GLU A 54 4.68 -3.30 -7.06
N ILE A 55 4.31 -2.03 -7.25
CA ILE A 55 2.95 -1.54 -6.97
C ILE A 55 2.17 -1.37 -8.28
N SER A 56 0.87 -1.70 -8.25
CA SER A 56 -0.03 -1.57 -9.40
C SER A 56 -1.46 -1.29 -8.95
N SER A 57 -2.31 -0.81 -9.85
CA SER A 57 -3.76 -0.73 -9.62
C SER A 57 -4.39 -2.12 -9.43
N HIS A 58 -3.82 -3.17 -10.02
CA HIS A 58 -4.30 -4.53 -9.81
C HIS A 58 -3.19 -5.55 -9.99
N VAL A 59 -3.05 -6.44 -9.01
CA VAL A 59 -2.11 -7.56 -9.01
C VAL A 59 -2.89 -8.86 -9.06
N LEU A 60 -2.70 -9.65 -10.13
CA LEU A 60 -3.40 -10.92 -10.34
C LEU A 60 -2.66 -12.12 -9.74
N VAL A 61 -1.32 -12.08 -9.76
CA VAL A 61 -0.44 -13.15 -9.29
C VAL A 61 0.55 -12.57 -8.29
N ASN A 62 0.96 -13.38 -7.31
CA ASN A 62 1.96 -12.98 -6.31
C ASN A 62 1.54 -11.73 -5.52
N PHE A 63 0.26 -11.63 -5.18
CA PHE A 63 -0.26 -10.55 -4.34
C PHE A 63 0.36 -10.62 -2.95
N TRP A 64 0.92 -9.50 -2.50
CA TRP A 64 1.53 -9.38 -1.19
C TRP A 64 0.70 -8.58 -0.21
N GLY A 65 0.09 -7.48 -0.67
CA GLY A 65 -0.70 -6.61 0.20
C GLY A 65 -1.24 -5.38 -0.53
N THR A 66 -1.80 -4.47 0.24
CA THR A 66 -2.34 -3.19 -0.22
C THR A 66 -1.53 -2.04 0.39
N VAL A 67 -1.19 -1.06 -0.43
CA VAL A 67 -0.60 0.22 0.00
C VAL A 67 -1.60 1.35 -0.21
N ILE A 68 -1.79 2.18 0.81
CA ILE A 68 -2.61 3.39 0.77
C ILE A 68 -1.71 4.60 1.05
N SER A 69 -1.73 5.60 0.18
CA SER A 69 -0.93 6.82 0.33
C SER A 69 -1.77 8.08 0.07
N LYS A 70 -1.36 9.22 0.62
CA LYS A 70 -1.96 10.53 0.32
C LYS A 70 -1.52 11.11 -1.03
N VAL A 71 -0.40 10.65 -1.56
CA VAL A 71 0.16 11.11 -2.83
C VAL A 71 0.25 9.97 -3.82
N SER A 72 0.29 10.31 -5.12
CA SER A 72 0.47 9.28 -6.13
C SER A 72 1.88 8.70 -6.04
N LEU A 73 1.97 7.38 -5.91
CA LEU A 73 3.24 6.66 -5.90
C LEU A 73 3.66 6.20 -7.31
N ILE A 74 2.73 6.21 -8.27
CA ILE A 74 2.97 5.85 -9.67
C ILE A 74 3.09 7.15 -10.50
N ASN A 75 4.01 7.15 -11.46
CA ASN A 75 4.24 8.29 -12.33
C ASN A 75 3.04 8.55 -13.26
N ASN A 76 2.88 9.80 -13.69
CA ASN A 76 1.79 10.17 -14.58
C ASN A 76 1.85 9.38 -15.91
N GLY A 77 0.76 8.67 -16.22
CA GLY A 77 0.63 7.88 -17.45
C GLY A 77 1.11 6.44 -17.33
N GLU A 78 1.57 5.99 -16.15
CA GLU A 78 1.93 4.61 -15.88
C GLU A 78 0.85 3.89 -15.05
N ASP A 79 0.75 2.56 -15.21
CA ASP A 79 -0.19 1.71 -14.46
C ASP A 79 0.45 1.02 -13.23
N ARG A 80 1.79 1.03 -13.18
CA ARG A 80 2.59 0.33 -12.18
C ARG A 80 3.95 1.02 -11.96
N ARG A 81 4.59 0.72 -10.84
CA ARG A 81 5.97 1.15 -10.54
C ARG A 81 6.72 0.03 -9.83
N TYR A 82 7.95 -0.23 -10.26
CA TYR A 82 8.84 -1.20 -9.62
C TYR A 82 9.44 -0.64 -8.32
N ILE A 83 9.57 -1.50 -7.33
CA ILE A 83 10.14 -1.21 -6.02
C ILE A 83 11.59 -1.67 -6.04
N GLY A 84 12.53 -0.74 -5.93
CA GLY A 84 13.95 -1.02 -5.74
C GLY A 84 14.25 -1.53 -4.34
N THR A 85 15.49 -2.00 -4.12
CA THR A 85 15.92 -2.58 -2.84
C THR A 85 15.83 -1.62 -1.66
N ASP A 86 16.02 -0.33 -1.90
CA ASP A 86 16.02 0.72 -0.88
C ASP A 86 14.69 1.51 -0.87
N ASP A 87 13.74 1.15 -1.74
CA ASP A 87 12.46 1.86 -1.89
C ASP A 87 11.39 1.39 -0.90
N TRP A 88 11.68 0.45 0.01
CA TRP A 88 10.71 -0.09 0.96
C TRP A 88 11.29 -0.23 2.36
N GLY A 89 10.61 0.35 3.35
CA GLY A 89 10.98 0.24 4.76
C GLY A 89 9.77 0.18 5.68
N TYR A 90 9.84 -0.63 6.74
CA TYR A 90 8.87 -0.58 7.82
C TYR A 90 9.32 0.42 8.87
N THR A 91 8.43 1.32 9.27
CA THR A 91 8.71 2.30 10.34
C THR A 91 8.66 1.67 11.73
N GLY A 92 7.95 0.56 11.87
CA GLY A 92 7.62 -0.09 13.14
C GLY A 92 6.31 0.39 13.77
N ASN A 93 5.66 1.41 13.21
CA ASN A 93 4.34 1.85 13.67
C ASN A 93 3.26 0.91 13.12
N ILE A 94 2.43 0.35 14.01
CA ILE A 94 1.40 -0.64 13.69
C ILE A 94 0.07 -0.28 14.35
N GLY A 95 -1.02 -0.94 13.92
CA GLY A 95 -2.34 -0.74 14.53
C GLY A 95 -3.00 0.59 14.14
N ILE A 96 -2.57 1.18 13.03
CA ILE A 96 -3.00 2.52 12.61
C ILE A 96 -4.35 2.43 11.92
N GLN A 97 -5.28 3.29 12.32
CA GLN A 97 -6.54 3.50 11.61
C GLN A 97 -6.34 4.56 10.52
N LEU A 98 -6.87 4.29 9.32
CA LEU A 98 -6.71 5.15 8.15
C LEU A 98 -7.20 6.59 8.39
N GLU A 99 -8.31 6.74 9.13
CA GLU A 99 -8.88 8.05 9.48
C GLU A 99 -7.95 8.85 10.40
N SER A 100 -7.38 8.23 11.44
CA SER A 100 -6.44 8.90 12.35
C SER A 100 -5.13 9.28 11.66
N TRP A 101 -4.66 8.48 10.71
CA TRP A 101 -3.46 8.83 9.92
C TRP A 101 -3.69 10.05 9.02
N SER A 102 -4.93 10.25 8.57
CA SER A 102 -5.31 11.39 7.73
C SER A 102 -5.13 12.74 8.45
N GLU A 103 -5.39 12.79 9.76
CA GLU A 103 -5.39 14.03 10.55
C GLU A 103 -3.97 14.46 10.96
N ASN A 104 -3.04 13.52 11.11
CA ASN A 104 -1.69 13.78 11.64
C ASN A 104 -0.64 14.13 10.58
N ASN A 105 -0.96 13.94 9.29
CA ASN A 105 -0.03 14.16 8.16
C ASN A 105 -0.53 15.30 7.25
N LEU A 106 -0.98 16.41 7.83
CA LEU A 106 -1.42 17.65 7.15
C LEU A 106 -0.50 18.82 7.49
#